data_AF-A0A950U563-F1
#
_entry.id   AF-A0A950U563-F1
#
_cell.length_a   1.000
_cell.length_b   1.000
_cell.length_c   1.000
_cell.angle_alpha   90.00
_cell.angle_beta   90.00
_cell.angle_gamma   90.00
#
_symmetry.space_group_name_H-M   'P 1'
#
loop_
_entity.id
_entity.type
_entity.pdbx_description
1 polymer ?
#
loop_
_entity_poly.entity_id
_entity_poly.type
_entity_poly.pdbx_seq_one_letter_code
_entity_poly.pdbx_strand_id
1 'polypeptide(L)' 'MFSFVFVSGRLSEGEQMRAINAGALDYVTKPVSLRVLMAKIPRWLAAGAGRAASPAESRRPLIIPRRRAGVA' A
#
# COMPACT_ATOMS: atom_id res chain seq x y z
N MET A 1 0.36 -6.84 -2.22
CA MET A 1 -0.38 -5.76 -2.90
C MET A 1 0.56 -4.58 -3.10
N PHE A 2 0.64 -4.01 -4.31
CA PHE A 2 1.54 -2.89 -4.60
C PHE A 2 0.81 -1.55 -4.41
N SER A 3 1.54 -0.52 -3.98
CA SER A 3 1.03 0.84 -3.80
C SER A 3 1.61 1.77 -4.86
N PHE A 4 0.77 2.65 -5.41
CA PHE A 4 1.17 3.61 -6.43
C PHE A 4 0.46 4.95 -6.24
N VAL A 5 1.07 6.00 -6.77
CA VAL A 5 0.54 7.37 -6.83
C VAL A 5 0.71 7.90 -8.24
N PHE A 6 -0.19 8.77 -8.68
CA PHE A 6 -0.06 9.43 -9.98
C PHE A 6 0.57 10.81 -9.83
N VAL A 7 1.40 11.20 -10.81
CA VAL A 7 1.97 12.55 -10.89
C VAL A 7 1.78 13.13 -12.29
N SER A 8 0.86 14.07 -12.45
CA SER A 8 0.37 14.54 -13.75
C SER A 8 0.54 16.05 -13.92
N GLY A 9 0.79 16.53 -15.14
CA GLY A 9 0.74 17.98 -15.45
C GLY A 9 -0.68 18.52 -15.64
N ARG A 10 -1.70 17.66 -15.58
CA ARG A 10 -3.11 18.02 -15.78
C ARG A 10 -3.85 18.00 -14.45
N LEU A 11 -4.53 19.09 -14.16
CA LEU A 11 -5.51 19.18 -13.09
C LEU A 11 -6.90 18.89 -13.67
N SER A 12 -7.35 17.65 -13.52
CA SER A 12 -8.68 17.20 -13.95
C SER A 12 -9.29 16.32 -12.87
N GLU A 13 -10.48 16.68 -12.42
CA GLU A 13 -11.24 15.91 -11.44
C GLU A 13 -11.55 14.50 -11.94
N GLY A 14 -11.88 14.35 -13.23
CA GLY A 14 -12.16 13.05 -13.85
C GLY A 14 -10.93 12.13 -13.87
N GLU A 15 -9.73 12.66 -14.13
CA GLU A 15 -8.48 11.88 -14.05
C GLU A 15 -8.15 11.48 -12.62
N GLN A 16 -8.34 12.40 -11.67
CA GLN A 16 -8.15 12.13 -10.25
C GLN A 16 -9.10 11.04 -9.75
N MET A 17 -10.39 11.10 -10.08
CA MET A 17 -11.36 10.07 -9.71
C MET A 17 -10.99 8.70 -10.29
N ARG A 18 -10.57 8.64 -11.55
CA ARG A 18 -10.11 7.38 -12.16
C ARG A 18 -8.89 6.80 -11.43
N ALA A 19 -7.92 7.63 -11.05
CA ALA A 19 -6.75 7.19 -10.30
C ALA A 19 -7.13 6.60 -8.94
N ILE A 20 -8.00 7.28 -8.17
CA ILE A 20 -8.45 6.80 -6.86
C ILE A 20 -9.25 5.50 -6.99
N ASN A 21 -10.17 5.40 -7.97
CA ASN A 21 -10.94 4.19 -8.23
C ASN A 21 -10.07 3.00 -8.65
N ALA A 22 -8.96 3.25 -9.34
CA ALA A 22 -7.98 2.21 -9.67
C ALA A 22 -7.16 1.72 -8.46
N GLY A 23 -7.28 2.39 -7.30
CA GLY A 23 -6.58 2.03 -6.07
C GLY A 23 -5.31 2.83 -5.81
N ALA A 24 -5.09 3.95 -6.51
CA ALA A 24 -3.98 4.85 -6.20
C ALA A 24 -4.11 5.41 -4.77
N LEU A 25 -2.97 5.66 -4.12
CA LEU A 25 -2.95 6.31 -2.81
C LEU A 25 -3.17 7.82 -2.92
N ASP A 26 -2.80 8.44 -4.04
CA ASP A 26 -2.88 9.89 -4.25
C ASP A 26 -2.76 10.23 -5.76
N TYR A 27 -3.20 11.43 -6.11
CA TYR A 27 -3.03 12.06 -7.42
C TYR A 27 -2.40 13.44 -7.22
N VAL A 28 -1.17 13.60 -7.70
CA VAL A 28 -0.37 14.81 -7.50
C VAL A 28 -0.25 15.56 -8.81
N THR A 29 -0.55 16.86 -8.79
CA THR A 29 -0.35 17.73 -9.95
C THR A 29 1.06 18.31 -10.00
N LYS A 30 1.58 18.46 -11.22
CA LYS A 30 2.84 19.14 -11.53
C LYS A 30 2.52 20.59 -11.94
N PRO A 31 3.36 21.57 -11.56
CA PRO A 31 4.55 21.40 -10.72
C PRO A 31 4.18 21.12 -9.27
N VAL A 32 4.92 20.23 -8.62
CA VAL A 32 4.77 19.95 -7.18
C VAL A 32 5.94 20.56 -6.42
N SER A 33 5.66 21.23 -5.32
CA SER A 33 6.70 21.67 -4.40
C SER A 33 7.42 20.47 -3.79
N LEU A 34 8.75 20.47 -3.81
CA LEU A 34 9.55 19.41 -3.19
C LEU A 34 9.20 19.24 -1.71
N ARG A 35 8.97 20.33 -0.98
CA ARG A 35 8.55 20.31 0.43
C ARG A 35 7.23 19.55 0.61
N VAL A 36 6.25 19.83 -0.26
CA VAL A 36 4.94 19.17 -0.21
C VAL A 36 5.06 17.70 -0.58
N LEU A 37 5.87 17.37 -1.59
CA LEU A 37 6.12 15.98 -1.96
C LEU A 37 6.76 15.20 -0.81
N MET A 38 7.78 15.77 -0.16
CA MET A 38 8.45 15.14 0.99
C MET A 38 7.52 14.97 2.19
N ALA A 39 6.57 15.88 2.42
CA ALA A 39 5.55 15.71 3.45
C ALA A 39 4.53 14.61 3.13
N LYS A 40 4.28 14.32 1.85
CA LYS A 40 3.33 13.30 1.40
C LYS A 40 3.90 11.88 1.47
N ILE A 41 5.19 11.69 1.14
CA ILE A 41 5.83 10.36 1.06
C ILE A 41 5.61 9.50 2.33
N PRO A 42 5.85 10.00 3.57
CA PRO A 42 5.64 9.19 4.78
C PRO A 42 4.21 8.67 4.92
N ARG A 43 3.21 9.48 4.50
CA ARG A 43 1.79 9.11 4.54
C ARG A 43 1.49 7.98 3.54
N TRP A 44 2.08 8.04 2.35
CA TRP A 44 1.92 6.98 1.35
C TRP A 44 2.56 5.66 1.79
N LEU A 45 3.75 5.71 2.41
CA LEU A 45 4.42 4.52 2.93
C LEU A 45 3.60 3.85 4.05
N ALA A 46 3.06 4.63 4.98
CA ALA A 46 2.20 4.12 6.05
C ALA A 46 0.90 3.50 5.51
N ALA A 47 0.26 4.17 4.53
CA ALA A 47 -0.96 3.67 3.91
C ALA A 47 -0.73 2.38 3.10
N GLY A 48 0.41 2.27 2.42
CA GLY A 48 0.79 1.07 1.68
C GLY A 48 1.06 -0.15 2.58
N ALA A 49 1.71 0.07 3.73
CA ALA A 49 1.97 -0.97 4.72
C ALA A 49 0.66 -1.55 5.29
N GLY A 50 -0.32 -0.70 5.60
CA GLY A 50 -1.65 -1.14 6.07
C GLY A 50 -2.41 -1.98 5.03
N ARG A 51 -2.17 -1.76 3.73
CA ARG A 51 -2.77 -2.55 2.64
C ARG A 51 -2.11 -3.91 2.43
N ALA A 52 -0.82 -4.05 2.73
CA ALA A 52 -0.13 -5.34 2.67
C ALA A 52 -0.59 -6.28 3.80
N ALA A 53 -0.98 -5.72 4.95
CA ALA A 53 -1.51 -6.43 6.10
C ALA A 53 -2.99 -6.84 5.97
N SER A 54 -3.43 -7.24 4.77
CA SER A 54 -4.77 -7.82 4.62
C SER A 54 -4.87 -9.13 5.42
N PRO A 55 -5.87 -9.32 6.30
CA PRO A 55 -5.96 -10.47 7.23
C PRO A 55 -6.08 -11.86 6.58
N ALA A 56 -6.22 -11.94 5.25
CA ALA A 56 -6.46 -13.19 4.54
C ALA A 56 -5.28 -14.18 4.58
N GLU A 57 -4.05 -13.69 4.78
CA GLU A 57 -2.84 -14.53 4.74
C GLU A 57 -2.39 -15.05 6.12
N SER A 58 -2.87 -14.44 7.22
CA SER A 58 -2.57 -14.87 8.60
C SER A 58 -3.43 -16.03 9.11
N ARG A 59 -4.42 -16.50 8.33
CA ARG A 59 -5.34 -17.59 8.74
C ARG A 59 -4.87 -19.00 8.41
N ARG A 60 -3.64 -19.20 7.94
CA ARG A 60 -3.07 -20.55 7.82
C ARG A 60 -2.46 -20.93 9.17
N PRO A 61 -3.11 -21.78 9.99
CA PRO A 61 -2.45 -22.30 11.18
C PRO A 61 -1.19 -23.05 10.72
N LEU A 62 -0.05 -22.64 11.24
CA LEU A 62 1.18 -23.40 11.13
C LEU A 62 0.96 -24.71 11.90
N ILE A 63 0.62 -25.78 11.19
CA ILE A 63 0.61 -27.12 11.76
C ILE A 63 2.07 -27.49 12.00
N ILE A 64 2.56 -27.21 13.22
CA ILE A 64 3.87 -27.69 13.67
C ILE A 64 3.69 -29.18 13.95
N PRO A 65 4.31 -30.10 13.17
CA PRO A 65 4.26 -31.50 13.52
C PRO A 65 5.03 -31.67 14.83
N ARG A 66 4.34 -32.09 15.90
CA ARG A 66 5.02 -32.48 17.14
C ARG A 66 5.86 -33.71 16.82
N ARG A 67 7.18 -33.54 16.70
CA ARG A 67 8.12 -34.66 16.68
C ARG A 67 7.86 -35.50 17.92
N ARG A 68 7.30 -36.70 17.77
CA ARG A 68 7.19 -37.66 18.87
C ARG A 68 8.60 -38.01 19.31
N ALA A 69 9.00 -37.49 20.47
CA ALA A 69 10.08 -38.08 21.24
C ALA A 69 9.52 -39.35 21.90
N GLY A 70 9.72 -40.50 21.25
CA GLY A 70 9.74 -41.82 21.90
C GLY A 70 11.21 -42.23 21.95
N VAL A 71 11.88 -42.12 23.10
CA VAL A 71 11.92 -43.06 24.23
C VAL A 71 12.73 -44.31 23.88
N ALA A 72 13.86 -44.40 24.59
CA ALA A 72 14.70 -45.53 25.00
C ALA A 72 14.44 -46.90 24.39
#